data_AF-A0A5D4XN69-F1
#
_entry.id   AF-A0A5D4XN69-F1
#
_cell.length_a   1.000
_cell.length_b   1.000
_cell.length_c   1.000
_cell.angle_alpha   90.00
_cell.angle_beta   90.00
_cell.angle_gamma   90.00
#
_symmetry.space_group_name_H-M   'P 1'
#
loop_
_entity.id
_entity.type
_entity.pdbx_description
1 polymer ?
#
loop_
_entity_poly.entity_id
_entity_poly.type
_entity_poly.pdbx_seq_one_letter_code
_entity_poly.pdbx_strand_id
1 'polypeptide(L)'
;MVAAWPPRPGRTRIAARGVLAVHLGAGVAGLHPAVAGLRAGRAGRPDRGVLRLPGHAADRAAVVDACAVRAGAGRRAAPARGTARARMAPVAQAAAPVGGGGLRAGRLYALELEPGGLEAVTMDALRGVPPPLPPPSALAPVDAPQRIQALDVVRGFALLGIFLMNIEWFTRPIQQMGSGIDPAATGADHAAAWFVYVFVQGKFWVLFSLLFGMGFAVMSTRGGHGPRFRRVYARRCAALLGFGLLHAALLWSADILHAYAIAGVLLLAFGEIDNRVRLWMGAGLYAGIALLVVLGGLLLSALPEDAREGFAEMAVETDAAATAAARVFAEGGYWQATAQRISDFLTVSAQGLLMLLPLALAVFMIGAWLVRGGRMDDVQAQRGWFARLALWMLPLGGVFVALSLAVGTRFDGMREAGPMMLATGLMMLGSLPLALGYLALLVLGLGTPALARPLSWLAPAGRMALTHYLLQSLVASTLFYGYGFGLWGQVGRAGQVLLVLVVFVLQVAASHWWLARFRFGPMEWLWRWIGYGVRPPMRIA
;
A
#
# COMPACT_ATOMS: atom_id res chain seq x y z
N MET A 1 52.19 -49.48 -11.19
CA MET A 1 53.55 -49.36 -10.61
C MET A 1 54.43 -48.65 -11.62
N VAL A 2 54.92 -47.44 -11.35
CA VAL A 2 56.32 -47.01 -11.59
C VAL A 2 56.53 -45.76 -10.73
N ALA A 3 57.63 -45.78 -9.96
CA ALA A 3 58.02 -44.81 -8.94
C ALA A 3 58.54 -43.49 -9.53
N ALA A 4 58.46 -42.40 -8.76
CA ALA A 4 59.11 -41.14 -9.07
C ALA A 4 60.00 -40.66 -7.90
N TRP A 5 61.29 -40.51 -8.19
CA TRP A 5 62.27 -39.75 -7.41
C TRP A 5 62.30 -38.29 -7.95
N PRO A 6 62.63 -37.26 -7.15
CA PRO A 6 62.28 -35.88 -7.44
C PRO A 6 63.40 -35.08 -8.12
N PRO A 7 63.08 -33.93 -8.74
CA PRO A 7 64.08 -32.93 -9.06
C PRO A 7 63.96 -31.68 -8.16
N ARG A 8 65.13 -31.16 -7.77
CA ARG A 8 65.40 -29.74 -7.49
C ARG A 8 66.60 -29.35 -8.39
N PRO A 9 66.95 -28.06 -8.55
CA PRO A 9 66.11 -26.88 -8.72
C PRO A 9 66.61 -26.02 -9.91
N GLY A 10 65.72 -25.31 -10.60
CA GLY A 10 66.18 -24.32 -11.59
C GLY A 10 65.06 -23.81 -12.50
N ARG A 11 64.68 -22.55 -12.28
CA ARG A 11 63.85 -21.70 -13.14
C ARG A 11 62.48 -22.29 -13.54
N THR A 12 61.41 -21.82 -12.90
CA THR A 12 60.11 -21.72 -13.55
C THR A 12 59.31 -20.53 -13.04
N ARG A 13 58.77 -19.80 -14.01
CA ARG A 13 57.81 -18.70 -13.87
C ARG A 13 56.61 -19.16 -13.04
N ILE A 14 56.21 -18.35 -12.06
CA ILE A 14 54.83 -18.37 -11.57
C ILE A 14 54.18 -17.07 -12.07
N ALA A 15 53.32 -17.23 -13.07
CA ALA A 15 52.32 -16.24 -13.41
C ALA A 15 51.29 -16.20 -12.28
N ALA A 16 51.47 -15.30 -11.31
CA ALA A 16 50.43 -15.01 -10.33
C ALA A 16 49.41 -14.06 -10.97
N ARG A 17 48.30 -14.63 -11.50
CA ARG A 17 47.06 -13.87 -11.74
C ARG A 17 46.50 -13.49 -10.36
N GLY A 18 46.94 -12.36 -9.82
CA GLY A 18 46.38 -11.77 -8.61
C GLY A 18 45.06 -11.09 -8.92
N VAL A 19 43.93 -11.71 -8.55
CA VAL A 19 42.66 -11.01 -8.40
C VAL A 19 42.73 -10.31 -7.04
N LEU A 20 42.81 -8.97 -7.04
CA LEU A 20 42.72 -8.19 -5.82
C LEU A 20 41.26 -8.16 -5.37
N ALA A 21 40.89 -9.02 -4.42
CA ALA A 21 39.58 -8.99 -3.79
C ALA A 21 39.53 -7.84 -2.78
N VAL A 22 38.86 -6.73 -3.15
CA VAL A 22 38.60 -5.62 -2.23
C VAL A 22 37.38 -5.99 -1.38
N HIS A 23 37.61 -6.32 -0.11
CA HIS A 23 36.54 -6.39 0.89
C HIS A 23 36.08 -4.97 1.24
N LEU A 24 34.99 -4.54 0.62
CA LEU A 24 34.25 -3.35 1.07
C LEU A 24 33.61 -3.67 2.42
N GLY A 25 34.09 -3.02 3.48
CA GLY A 25 33.46 -3.09 4.80
C GLY A 25 31.98 -2.70 4.74
N ALA A 26 31.18 -3.24 5.65
CA ALA A 26 29.71 -3.28 5.65
C ALA A 26 28.96 -1.91 5.62
N GLY A 27 29.62 -0.79 5.32
CA GLY A 27 29.03 0.54 5.18
C GLY A 27 28.67 0.98 3.76
N VAL A 28 28.99 0.19 2.71
CA VAL A 28 28.86 0.63 1.29
C VAL A 28 27.89 -0.25 0.47
N ALA A 29 27.22 -1.23 1.06
CA ALA A 29 26.28 -2.12 0.37
C ALA A 29 24.95 -1.46 -0.09
N GLY A 30 24.83 -0.13 0.01
CA GLY A 30 23.61 0.62 -0.35
C GLY A 30 23.59 1.20 -1.77
N LEU A 31 24.67 1.07 -2.55
CA LEU A 31 24.70 1.49 -3.94
C LEU A 31 24.46 0.27 -4.84
N HIS A 32 23.31 0.26 -5.50
CA HIS A 32 22.85 -0.56 -6.63
C HIS A 32 23.78 -1.73 -7.10
N PRO A 33 23.27 -2.96 -7.32
CA PRO A 33 24.08 -4.16 -7.62
C PRO A 33 24.77 -4.19 -9.00
N ALA A 34 25.06 -3.05 -9.62
CA ALA A 34 25.73 -2.93 -10.91
C ALA A 34 27.18 -2.43 -10.81
N VAL A 35 27.89 -2.75 -9.71
CA VAL A 35 29.28 -2.33 -9.50
C VAL A 35 30.23 -3.52 -9.68
N ALA A 36 31.33 -3.23 -10.39
CA ALA A 36 32.56 -4.01 -10.54
C ALA A 36 32.60 -5.08 -11.63
N GLY A 37 32.82 -4.62 -12.87
CA GLY A 37 33.67 -5.35 -13.81
C GLY A 37 34.99 -4.60 -13.99
N LEU A 38 36.02 -4.94 -13.21
CA LEU A 38 37.40 -4.58 -13.54
C LEU A 38 37.81 -5.46 -14.74
N ARG A 39 37.75 -4.91 -15.96
CA ARG A 39 38.39 -5.56 -17.10
C ARG A 39 39.86 -5.16 -17.12
N ALA A 40 40.74 -6.14 -17.01
CA ALA A 40 42.14 -5.97 -17.38
C ALA A 40 42.20 -5.40 -18.81
N GLY A 41 42.99 -4.33 -18.99
CA GLY A 41 43.25 -3.77 -20.31
C GLY A 41 43.76 -4.84 -21.27
N ARG A 42 43.39 -4.73 -22.56
CA ARG A 42 43.89 -5.62 -23.62
C ARG A 42 45.42 -5.70 -23.58
N ALA A 43 45.92 -6.89 -23.89
CA ALA A 43 47.32 -7.32 -23.83
C ALA A 43 48.30 -6.23 -24.30
N GLY A 44 49.22 -5.84 -23.39
CA GLY A 44 50.36 -4.99 -23.73
C GLY A 44 50.81 -4.01 -22.64
N ARG A 45 49.96 -3.62 -21.68
CA ARG A 45 50.34 -2.76 -20.53
C ARG A 45 49.51 -3.12 -19.29
N PRO A 46 50.09 -3.70 -18.22
CA PRO A 46 49.34 -4.16 -17.04
C PRO A 46 48.91 -3.05 -16.06
N ASP A 47 49.28 -1.78 -16.31
CA ASP A 47 49.28 -0.73 -15.27
C ASP A 47 48.08 0.25 -15.31
N ARG A 48 46.93 -0.15 -15.86
CA ARG A 48 45.75 0.74 -15.97
C ARG A 48 44.47 0.12 -15.44
N GLY A 49 43.95 0.67 -14.35
CA GLY A 49 42.59 0.43 -13.85
C GLY A 49 41.66 1.59 -14.20
N VAL A 50 40.46 1.31 -14.70
CA VAL A 50 39.44 2.33 -15.00
C VAL A 50 38.23 2.11 -14.09
N LEU A 51 37.95 3.08 -13.22
CA LEU A 51 36.74 3.09 -12.40
C LEU A 51 35.62 3.82 -13.16
N ARG A 52 34.51 3.14 -13.45
CA ARG A 52 33.34 3.76 -14.08
C ARG A 52 32.32 4.16 -13.01
N LEU A 53 31.99 5.45 -12.96
CA LEU A 53 30.93 5.99 -12.09
C LEU A 53 29.74 6.48 -12.96
N PRO A 54 28.50 6.31 -12.52
CA PRO A 54 27.33 6.89 -13.19
C PRO A 54 27.30 8.42 -13.04
N GLY A 55 26.85 9.11 -14.10
CA GLY A 55 27.03 10.56 -14.31
C GLY A 55 26.44 11.49 -13.24
N HIS A 56 25.49 11.04 -12.42
CA HIS A 56 24.89 11.88 -11.37
C HIS A 56 25.80 12.10 -10.16
N ALA A 57 26.86 11.28 -10.02
CA ALA A 57 27.85 11.41 -8.96
C ALA A 57 28.93 12.47 -9.25
N ALA A 58 28.96 13.03 -10.47
CA ALA A 58 30.02 13.94 -10.91
C ALA A 58 29.70 15.43 -10.70
N ASP A 59 28.44 15.81 -10.46
CA ASP A 59 28.00 17.22 -10.45
C ASP A 59 27.99 17.87 -9.05
N ARG A 60 28.52 17.21 -8.03
CA ARG A 60 28.89 17.85 -6.76
C ARG A 60 30.38 17.64 -6.58
N ALA A 61 31.12 18.75 -6.42
CA ALA A 61 32.56 18.80 -6.24
C ALA A 61 33.08 17.63 -5.38
N ALA A 62 33.48 16.55 -6.05
CA ALA A 62 34.03 15.37 -5.40
C ALA A 62 35.53 15.56 -5.32
N VAL A 63 35.96 16.33 -4.32
CA VAL A 63 37.29 16.12 -3.74
C VAL A 63 37.24 14.73 -3.11
N VAL A 64 37.85 13.75 -3.77
CA VAL A 64 37.94 12.38 -3.25
C VAL A 64 39.09 12.36 -2.24
N ASP A 65 38.78 12.60 -0.97
CA ASP A 65 39.71 12.35 0.14
C ASP A 65 39.70 10.85 0.47
N ALA A 66 40.75 10.14 0.08
CA ALA A 66 40.81 8.69 0.06
C ALA A 66 41.03 8.11 1.46
N CYS A 67 39.99 7.51 2.07
CA CYS A 67 40.03 7.04 3.45
C CYS A 67 40.44 5.56 3.71
N ALA A 68 41.12 5.33 4.83
CA ALA A 68 41.89 4.14 5.22
C ALA A 68 41.14 2.89 5.70
N VAL A 69 41.74 1.71 5.50
CA VAL A 69 41.33 0.41 6.10
C VAL A 69 42.49 -0.19 6.90
N ARG A 70 42.20 -0.63 8.13
CA ARG A 70 43.15 -1.31 9.04
C ARG A 70 43.07 -2.82 8.84
N ALA A 71 44.19 -3.49 8.54
CA ALA A 71 44.27 -4.95 8.49
C ALA A 71 44.47 -5.54 9.90
N GLY A 72 43.69 -6.57 10.23
CA GLY A 72 43.91 -7.38 11.43
C GLY A 72 44.90 -8.49 11.17
N ALA A 73 46.01 -8.50 11.91
CA ALA A 73 46.70 -9.65 12.53
C ALA A 73 48.13 -9.23 12.90
N GLY A 74 48.60 -9.69 14.06
CA GLY A 74 49.76 -9.18 14.79
C GLY A 74 51.08 -9.05 14.01
N ARG A 75 51.64 -7.83 14.02
CA ARG A 75 53.03 -7.46 14.38
C ARG A 75 53.18 -5.95 14.13
N ARG A 76 53.80 -5.21 15.07
CA ARG A 76 54.05 -3.76 14.93
C ARG A 76 55.09 -3.54 13.82
N ALA A 77 54.68 -3.00 12.68
CA ALA A 77 55.59 -2.41 11.69
C ALA A 77 55.60 -0.89 11.86
N ALA A 78 56.79 -0.29 11.88
CA ALA A 78 56.98 1.16 12.00
C ALA A 78 56.49 1.89 10.73
N PRO A 79 55.98 3.14 10.83
CA PRO A 79 55.45 3.84 9.67
C PRO A 79 56.58 4.39 8.79
N ALA A 80 56.71 3.87 7.57
CA ALA A 80 57.43 4.57 6.50
C ALA A 80 56.51 5.65 5.91
N ARG A 81 56.98 6.91 5.88
CA ARG A 81 56.27 8.05 5.29
C ARG A 81 56.57 8.13 3.79
N GLY A 82 55.55 8.10 2.95
CA GLY A 82 55.64 8.40 1.52
C GLY A 82 54.35 9.05 1.00
N THR A 83 54.47 10.09 0.17
CA THR A 83 53.35 10.80 -0.46
C THR A 83 53.27 10.44 -1.94
N ALA A 84 52.16 9.89 -2.41
CA ALA A 84 51.87 9.73 -3.83
C ALA A 84 50.90 10.83 -4.31
N ARG A 85 51.18 11.46 -5.46
CA ARG A 85 50.28 12.43 -6.10
C ARG A 85 49.43 11.71 -7.15
N ALA A 86 48.10 11.83 -7.07
CA ALA A 86 47.18 11.42 -8.14
C ALA A 86 46.90 12.61 -9.08
N ARG A 87 47.02 12.42 -10.40
CA ARG A 87 46.56 13.38 -11.41
C ARG A 87 45.26 12.88 -12.03
N MET A 88 44.21 13.72 -12.03
CA MET A 88 43.05 13.50 -12.87
C MET A 88 43.31 14.11 -14.26
N ALA A 89 43.27 13.29 -15.30
CA ALA A 89 43.33 13.76 -16.68
C ALA A 89 42.00 13.45 -17.41
N PRO A 90 41.42 14.40 -18.16
CA PRO A 90 40.26 14.13 -19.00
C PRO A 90 40.66 13.21 -20.16
N VAL A 91 39.96 12.10 -20.35
CA VAL A 91 40.18 11.21 -21.49
C VAL A 91 39.34 11.72 -22.67
N ALA A 92 39.98 12.01 -23.79
CA ALA A 92 39.29 12.38 -25.04
C ALA A 92 38.41 11.22 -25.52
N GLN A 93 37.16 11.54 -25.91
CA GLN A 93 36.18 10.56 -26.39
C GLN A 93 36.65 9.91 -27.70
N ALA A 94 36.85 8.60 -27.72
CA ALA A 94 36.79 7.85 -28.97
C ALA A 94 35.31 7.68 -29.34
N ALA A 95 34.88 8.31 -30.43
CA ALA A 95 33.52 8.25 -30.94
C ALA A 95 33.14 6.79 -31.27
N ALA A 96 32.06 6.30 -30.65
CA ALA A 96 31.36 5.09 -31.09
C ALA A 96 30.19 5.51 -32.01
N PRO A 97 29.86 4.75 -33.06
CA PRO A 97 28.83 5.15 -34.01
C PRO A 97 27.44 5.15 -33.37
N VAL A 98 26.71 6.23 -33.64
CA VAL A 98 25.38 6.53 -33.11
C VAL A 98 24.32 5.77 -33.89
N GLY A 99 23.48 5.01 -33.17
CA GLY A 99 22.21 4.49 -33.66
C GLY A 99 21.10 4.80 -32.66
N GLY A 100 20.34 5.86 -32.94
CA GLY A 100 18.94 6.09 -32.52
C GLY A 100 18.61 6.24 -31.03
N GLY A 101 18.31 7.49 -30.60
CA GLY A 101 17.51 7.79 -29.40
C GLY A 101 18.32 8.33 -28.22
N GLY A 102 18.41 9.66 -28.10
CA GLY A 102 19.28 10.33 -27.14
C GLY A 102 18.86 10.28 -25.67
N LEU A 103 19.83 9.97 -24.81
CA LEU A 103 20.09 10.57 -23.49
C LEU A 103 21.61 10.47 -23.19
N ARG A 104 22.14 11.49 -22.49
CA ARG A 104 23.47 12.11 -22.64
C ARG A 104 24.70 11.26 -22.20
N ALA A 105 25.81 11.42 -22.93
CA ALA A 105 27.12 10.84 -22.62
C ALA A 105 27.69 11.35 -21.28
N GLY A 106 27.96 10.44 -20.34
CA GLY A 106 28.66 10.77 -19.09
C GLY A 106 30.15 11.03 -19.35
N ARG A 107 30.75 11.98 -18.61
CA ARG A 107 32.21 12.19 -18.64
C ARG A 107 32.91 11.02 -17.94
N LEU A 108 33.89 10.42 -18.61
CA LEU A 108 34.79 9.41 -18.05
C LEU A 108 36.01 10.10 -17.42
N TYR A 109 36.31 9.76 -16.17
CA TYR A 109 37.55 10.16 -15.50
C TYR A 109 38.39 8.90 -15.28
N ALA A 110 39.67 8.95 -15.68
CA ALA A 110 40.63 7.90 -15.37
C ALA A 110 41.49 8.37 -14.19
N LEU A 111 41.70 7.49 -13.21
CA LEU A 111 42.66 7.70 -12.14
C LEU A 111 43.97 7.03 -12.57
N GLU A 112 44.99 7.80 -12.93
CA GLU A 112 46.33 7.27 -13.16
C GLU A 112 47.11 7.27 -11.84
N LEU A 113 47.55 6.08 -11.42
CA LEU A 113 48.44 5.88 -10.27
C LEU A 113 49.81 5.51 -10.82
N GLU A 114 50.85 6.25 -10.41
CA GLU A 114 52.25 5.95 -10.77
C GLU A 114 52.70 4.61 -10.14
N PRO A 115 53.48 3.78 -10.85
CA PRO A 115 53.95 2.50 -10.33
C PRO A 115 55.14 2.70 -9.39
N GLY A 116 54.93 2.50 -8.10
CA GLY A 116 55.99 2.46 -7.09
C GLY A 116 55.55 3.04 -5.75
N GLY A 117 55.22 2.15 -4.80
CA GLY A 117 55.04 2.50 -3.38
C GLY A 117 53.60 2.83 -2.97
N LEU A 118 52.78 1.81 -2.78
CA LEU A 118 51.52 1.91 -2.04
C LEU A 118 51.59 0.91 -0.87
N GLU A 119 52.13 1.34 0.27
CA GLU A 119 52.19 0.49 1.48
C GLU A 119 51.11 0.80 2.53
N ALA A 120 50.51 2.00 2.58
CA ALA A 120 49.30 2.24 3.37
C ALA A 120 48.73 3.64 3.08
N VAL A 121 47.41 3.76 3.02
CA VAL A 121 46.71 5.04 3.12
C VAL A 121 45.98 5.04 4.46
N THR A 122 46.41 5.88 5.40
CA THR A 122 45.77 6.13 6.70
C THR A 122 44.96 7.44 6.67
N MET A 123 43.88 7.51 7.44
CA MET A 123 43.08 8.74 7.58
C MET A 123 43.06 9.21 9.00
N ASP A 124 43.51 10.43 9.18
CA ASP A 124 43.07 11.25 10.28
C ASP A 124 41.86 12.06 9.83
N ALA A 125 40.76 11.89 10.56
CA ALA A 125 39.53 12.62 10.33
C ALA A 125 39.77 14.13 10.48
N LEU A 126 39.37 14.89 9.47
CA LEU A 126 39.22 16.34 9.55
C LEU A 126 38.30 16.68 10.73
N ARG A 127 38.88 17.20 11.81
CA ARG A 127 38.12 17.87 12.87
C ARG A 127 37.39 19.06 12.24
N GLY A 128 36.06 19.00 12.18
CA GLY A 128 35.23 20.14 11.75
C GLY A 128 34.18 19.83 10.69
N VAL A 129 34.19 18.64 10.07
CA VAL A 129 33.09 18.22 9.17
C VAL A 129 32.08 17.41 10.00
N PRO A 130 30.81 17.86 10.12
CA PRO A 130 29.80 17.07 10.80
C PRO A 130 29.67 15.70 10.12
N PRO A 131 29.52 14.61 10.89
CA PRO A 131 29.45 13.27 10.32
C PRO A 131 28.35 13.23 9.24
N PRO A 132 28.59 12.57 8.10
CA PRO A 132 27.57 12.43 7.07
C PRO A 132 26.32 11.84 7.73
N LEU A 133 25.17 12.50 7.50
CA LEU A 133 23.90 12.05 8.04
C LEU A 133 23.74 10.55 7.71
N PRO A 134 23.38 9.71 8.70
CA PRO A 134 23.19 8.29 8.44
C PRO A 134 22.21 8.13 7.27
N PRO A 135 22.42 7.16 6.37
CA PRO A 135 21.51 6.93 5.26
C PRO A 135 20.08 6.85 5.82
N PRO A 136 19.09 7.50 5.16
CA PRO A 136 17.74 7.55 5.69
C PRO A 136 17.31 6.13 6.05
N SER A 137 16.99 5.91 7.33
CA SER A 137 16.68 4.57 7.83
C SER A 137 15.66 3.93 6.90
N ALA A 138 15.87 2.68 6.49
CA ALA A 138 14.99 2.02 5.53
C ALA A 138 13.52 1.93 6.02
N LEU A 139 13.32 2.13 7.33
CA LEU A 139 12.03 2.24 8.03
C LEU A 139 11.67 3.69 8.43
N ALA A 140 12.17 4.72 7.75
CA ALA A 140 11.75 6.11 7.96
C ALA A 140 10.47 6.43 7.17
N PRO A 141 9.71 7.48 7.56
CA PRO A 141 8.63 8.00 6.73
C PRO A 141 9.09 8.30 5.29
N VAL A 142 8.32 7.85 4.30
CA VAL A 142 8.61 8.10 2.88
C VAL A 142 8.44 9.59 2.58
N ASP A 143 9.51 10.24 2.14
CA ASP A 143 9.49 11.62 1.64
C ASP A 143 8.81 11.73 0.28
N ALA A 144 8.29 12.91 -0.06
CA ALA A 144 7.49 13.18 -1.26
C ALA A 144 8.08 12.63 -2.59
N PRO A 145 9.39 12.69 -2.87
CA PRO A 145 9.95 12.23 -4.15
C PRO A 145 9.93 10.69 -4.33
N GLN A 146 9.85 9.93 -3.24
CA GLN A 146 9.91 8.46 -3.25
C GLN A 146 8.51 7.82 -3.19
N ARG A 147 7.44 8.63 -3.34
CA ARG A 147 6.06 8.16 -3.24
C ARG A 147 5.53 7.74 -4.58
N ILE A 148 4.87 6.59 -4.60
CA ILE A 148 4.14 6.10 -5.77
C ILE A 148 2.83 6.92 -5.84
N GLN A 149 2.85 7.99 -6.65
CA GLN A 149 1.71 8.93 -6.79
C GLN A 149 0.40 8.20 -7.13
N ALA A 150 0.47 7.14 -7.94
CA ALA A 150 -0.69 6.34 -8.29
C ALA A 150 -1.41 5.77 -7.05
N LEU A 151 -0.68 5.34 -6.01
CA LEU A 151 -1.31 4.83 -4.78
C LEU A 151 -2.08 5.93 -4.04
N ASP A 152 -1.54 7.15 -4.00
CA ASP A 152 -2.19 8.26 -3.33
C ASP A 152 -3.44 8.72 -4.10
N VAL A 153 -3.40 8.75 -5.44
CA VAL A 153 -4.58 9.04 -6.27
C VAL A 153 -5.66 7.97 -6.09
N VAL A 154 -5.29 6.69 -6.19
CA VAL A 154 -6.26 5.59 -6.05
C VAL A 154 -6.85 5.57 -4.64
N ARG A 155 -6.07 5.88 -3.59
CA ARG A 155 -6.61 6.08 -2.23
C ARG A 155 -7.60 7.24 -2.17
N GLY A 156 -7.26 8.38 -2.77
CA GLY A 156 -8.14 9.56 -2.82
C GLY A 156 -9.47 9.23 -3.49
N PHE A 157 -9.43 8.57 -4.66
CA PHE A 157 -10.63 8.10 -5.34
C PHE A 157 -11.39 7.05 -4.51
N ALA A 158 -10.68 6.13 -3.85
CA ALA A 158 -11.31 5.10 -3.04
C ALA A 158 -12.10 5.71 -1.87
N LEU A 159 -11.60 6.78 -1.23
CA LEU A 159 -12.30 7.47 -0.13
C LEU A 159 -13.67 8.02 -0.54
N LEU A 160 -13.82 8.50 -1.78
CA LEU A 160 -15.13 8.97 -2.27
C LEU A 160 -16.13 7.81 -2.29
N GLY A 161 -15.76 6.66 -2.87
CA GLY A 161 -16.67 5.52 -2.93
C GLY A 161 -16.89 4.85 -1.57
N ILE A 162 -15.88 4.86 -0.67
CA ILE A 162 -16.09 4.50 0.74
C ILE A 162 -17.19 5.37 1.34
N PHE A 163 -17.14 6.68 1.15
CA PHE A 163 -18.14 7.56 1.74
C PHE A 163 -19.52 7.39 1.11
N LEU A 164 -19.59 7.23 -0.22
CA LEU A 164 -20.84 7.01 -0.96
C LEU A 164 -21.61 5.77 -0.49
N MET A 165 -20.93 4.68 -0.15
CA MET A 165 -21.61 3.49 0.39
C MET A 165 -21.85 3.60 1.91
N ASN A 166 -20.93 4.19 2.66
CA ASN A 166 -21.04 4.25 4.12
C ASN A 166 -22.10 5.25 4.60
N ILE A 167 -22.44 6.27 3.81
CA ILE A 167 -23.45 7.26 4.20
C ILE A 167 -24.79 6.61 4.55
N GLU A 168 -25.13 5.49 3.91
CA GLU A 168 -26.33 4.71 4.20
C GLU A 168 -26.39 4.23 5.64
N TRP A 169 -25.23 3.90 6.22
CA TRP A 169 -25.08 3.39 7.57
C TRP A 169 -25.23 4.46 8.65
N PHE A 170 -25.36 5.73 8.24
CA PHE A 170 -25.72 6.83 9.13
C PHE A 170 -27.20 7.20 9.02
N THR A 171 -27.96 6.54 8.14
CA THR A 171 -29.38 6.82 7.91
C THR A 171 -30.28 5.60 8.08
N ARG A 172 -29.69 4.42 8.29
CA ARG A 172 -30.37 3.15 8.50
C ARG A 172 -29.69 2.37 9.63
N PRO A 173 -30.44 1.61 10.45
CA PRO A 173 -29.86 0.78 11.49
C PRO A 173 -29.07 -0.39 10.87
N ILE A 174 -28.04 -0.87 11.58
CA ILE A 174 -27.14 -1.92 11.06
C ILE A 174 -27.88 -3.23 10.76
N GLN A 175 -28.95 -3.51 11.50
CA GLN A 175 -29.78 -4.70 11.36
C GLN A 175 -30.49 -4.78 10.00
N GLN A 176 -30.69 -3.64 9.33
CA GLN A 176 -31.27 -3.60 7.98
C GLN A 176 -30.21 -3.65 6.87
N MET A 177 -28.92 -3.69 7.21
CA MET A 177 -27.86 -3.72 6.21
C MET A 177 -27.82 -5.06 5.50
N GLY A 178 -27.67 -5.04 4.18
CA GLY A 178 -27.73 -6.25 3.35
C GLY A 178 -29.08 -6.47 2.65
N SER A 179 -30.16 -5.81 3.09
CA SER A 179 -31.50 -5.84 2.45
C SER A 179 -31.58 -5.19 1.06
N GLY A 180 -30.45 -4.65 0.55
CA GLY A 180 -30.40 -3.98 -0.74
C GLY A 180 -30.94 -2.55 -0.70
N ILE A 181 -31.52 -2.12 -1.83
CA ILE A 181 -32.06 -0.79 -2.02
C ILE A 181 -33.34 -0.62 -1.18
N ASP A 182 -33.42 0.49 -0.46
CA ASP A 182 -34.61 0.86 0.31
C ASP A 182 -35.89 0.78 -0.56
N PRO A 183 -36.90 -0.02 -0.17
CA PRO A 183 -38.17 -0.12 -0.89
C PRO A 183 -38.89 1.23 -1.07
N ALA A 184 -38.70 2.17 -0.16
CA ALA A 184 -39.29 3.51 -0.23
C ALA A 184 -38.58 4.43 -1.24
N ALA A 185 -37.39 4.07 -1.72
CA ALA A 185 -36.66 4.86 -2.69
C ALA A 185 -37.38 4.84 -4.06
N THR A 186 -37.76 6.03 -4.53
CA THR A 186 -38.42 6.25 -5.82
C THR A 186 -37.71 7.37 -6.60
N GLY A 187 -37.99 7.49 -7.91
CA GLY A 187 -37.44 8.55 -8.75
C GLY A 187 -35.92 8.71 -8.64
N ALA A 188 -35.47 9.93 -8.31
CA ALA A 188 -34.06 10.26 -8.17
C ALA A 188 -33.36 9.47 -7.05
N ASP A 189 -34.05 9.20 -5.94
CA ASP A 189 -33.49 8.42 -4.82
C ASP A 189 -33.23 6.98 -5.24
N HIS A 190 -34.15 6.37 -5.99
CA HIS A 190 -33.93 5.02 -6.52
C HIS A 190 -32.76 4.98 -7.50
N ALA A 191 -32.69 5.94 -8.42
CA ALA A 191 -31.59 6.01 -9.40
C ALA A 191 -30.22 6.17 -8.71
N ALA A 192 -30.15 7.03 -7.68
CA ALA A 192 -28.95 7.21 -6.87
C ALA A 192 -28.60 5.94 -6.08
N ALA A 193 -29.59 5.28 -5.47
CA ALA A 193 -29.40 4.03 -4.74
C ALA A 193 -28.86 2.93 -5.66
N TRP A 194 -29.48 2.76 -6.84
CA TRP A 194 -29.08 1.79 -7.84
C TRP A 194 -27.67 2.05 -8.36
N PHE A 195 -27.33 3.31 -8.64
CA PHE A 195 -25.98 3.68 -9.05
C PHE A 195 -24.93 3.28 -8.00
N VAL A 196 -25.18 3.61 -6.72
CA VAL A 196 -24.27 3.23 -5.63
C VAL A 196 -24.21 1.71 -5.47
N TYR A 197 -25.35 1.03 -5.53
CA TYR A 197 -25.43 -0.43 -5.40
C TYR A 197 -24.60 -1.15 -6.49
N VAL A 198 -24.70 -0.71 -7.74
CA VAL A 198 -24.04 -1.35 -8.89
C VAL A 198 -22.57 -0.99 -9.00
N PHE A 199 -22.22 0.29 -8.89
CA PHE A 199 -20.87 0.77 -9.23
C PHE A 199 -19.97 1.00 -8.01
N VAL A 200 -20.53 1.08 -6.80
CA VAL A 200 -19.78 1.48 -5.60
C VAL A 200 -19.75 0.38 -4.55
N GLN A 201 -20.93 -0.10 -4.13
CA GLN A 201 -21.08 -1.01 -3.00
C GLN A 201 -20.27 -2.29 -3.22
N GLY A 202 -19.46 -2.66 -2.22
CA GLY A 202 -18.57 -3.81 -2.30
C GLY A 202 -17.23 -3.54 -3.00
N LYS A 203 -17.19 -2.75 -4.08
CA LYS A 203 -15.96 -2.56 -4.87
C LYS A 203 -14.93 -1.68 -4.16
N PHE A 204 -15.40 -0.65 -3.45
CA PHE A 204 -14.50 0.36 -2.88
C PHE A 204 -13.81 -0.08 -1.58
N TRP A 205 -14.45 -0.89 -0.73
CA TRP A 205 -13.75 -1.47 0.42
C TRP A 205 -12.74 -2.55 -0.03
N VAL A 206 -13.01 -3.28 -1.13
CA VAL A 206 -12.04 -4.20 -1.73
C VAL A 206 -10.85 -3.41 -2.31
N LEU A 207 -11.11 -2.32 -3.04
CA LEU A 207 -10.05 -1.45 -3.56
C LEU A 207 -9.21 -0.84 -2.43
N PHE A 208 -9.84 -0.37 -1.36
CA PHE A 208 -9.14 0.18 -0.20
C PHE A 208 -8.34 -0.90 0.56
N SER A 209 -8.89 -2.12 0.67
CA SER A 209 -8.17 -3.29 1.22
C SER A 209 -6.91 -3.60 0.40
N LEU A 210 -7.03 -3.59 -0.92
CA LEU A 210 -5.93 -3.83 -1.85
C LEU A 210 -4.81 -2.80 -1.63
N LEU A 211 -5.16 -1.53 -1.44
CA LEU A 211 -4.23 -0.43 -1.14
C LEU A 211 -3.54 -0.56 0.23
N PHE A 212 -4.21 -1.19 1.20
CA PHE A 212 -3.59 -1.51 2.49
C PHE A 212 -2.52 -2.59 2.32
N GLY A 213 -2.84 -3.67 1.60
CA GLY A 213 -1.87 -4.71 1.24
C GLY A 213 -0.68 -4.20 0.44
N MET A 214 -0.92 -3.30 -0.52
CA MET A 214 0.13 -2.56 -1.24
C MET A 214 1.00 -1.73 -0.29
N GLY A 215 0.39 -1.06 0.69
CA GLY A 215 1.10 -0.29 1.72
C GLY A 215 2.01 -1.14 2.60
N PHE A 216 1.56 -2.34 2.99
CA PHE A 216 2.40 -3.33 3.65
C PHE A 216 3.60 -3.72 2.77
N ALA A 217 3.35 -4.04 1.50
CA ALA A 217 4.41 -4.45 0.59
C ALA A 217 5.47 -3.36 0.41
N VAL A 218 5.09 -2.11 0.19
CA VAL A 218 6.02 -0.95 0.10
C VAL A 218 6.89 -0.82 1.35
N MET A 219 6.32 -1.05 2.54
CA MET A 219 7.10 -0.98 3.77
C MET A 219 8.04 -2.18 3.92
N SER A 220 7.58 -3.39 3.58
CA SER A 220 8.39 -4.61 3.67
C SER A 220 9.55 -4.65 2.68
N THR A 221 9.38 -4.11 1.46
CA THR A 221 10.45 -4.07 0.45
C THR A 221 11.57 -3.12 0.85
N ARG A 222 11.26 -2.04 1.57
CA ARG A 222 12.26 -1.11 2.10
C ARG A 222 12.87 -1.59 3.41
N GLY A 223 12.04 -2.02 4.35
CA GLY A 223 12.44 -2.35 5.72
C GLY A 223 13.00 -3.77 5.90
N GLY A 224 12.92 -4.61 4.87
CA GLY A 224 13.12 -6.05 4.97
C GLY A 224 12.09 -6.71 5.89
N HIS A 225 12.37 -7.94 6.29
CA HIS A 225 11.46 -8.75 7.13
C HIS A 225 12.00 -8.99 8.54
N GLY A 226 13.08 -8.30 8.91
CA GLY A 226 13.74 -8.46 10.20
C GLY A 226 12.90 -8.01 11.41
N PRO A 227 13.36 -8.29 12.64
CA PRO A 227 12.62 -8.00 13.88
C PRO A 227 12.21 -6.53 14.02
N ARG A 228 13.02 -5.61 13.51
CA ARG A 228 12.74 -4.17 13.54
C ARG A 228 11.51 -3.80 12.68
N PHE A 229 11.40 -4.34 11.47
CA PHE A 229 10.24 -4.13 10.61
C PHE A 229 8.98 -4.69 11.28
N ARG A 230 9.04 -5.95 11.75
CA ARG A 230 7.92 -6.61 12.44
C ARG A 230 7.41 -5.79 13.63
N ARG A 231 8.32 -5.26 14.45
CA ARG A 231 7.98 -4.39 15.60
C ARG A 231 7.31 -3.08 15.18
N VAL A 232 7.87 -2.37 14.21
CA VAL A 232 7.30 -1.10 13.71
C VAL A 232 5.93 -1.34 13.10
N TYR A 233 5.79 -2.37 12.28
CA TYR A 233 4.53 -2.70 11.62
C TYR A 233 3.46 -3.14 12.64
N ALA A 234 3.81 -4.00 13.60
CA ALA A 234 2.89 -4.40 14.67
C ALA A 234 2.42 -3.21 15.52
N ARG A 235 3.30 -2.25 15.86
CA ARG A 235 2.91 -1.02 16.55
C ARG A 235 1.94 -0.16 15.72
N ARG A 236 2.13 -0.10 14.41
CA ARG A 236 1.21 0.61 13.50
C ARG A 236 -0.15 -0.08 13.45
N CYS A 237 -0.19 -1.41 13.38
CA CYS A 237 -1.44 -2.16 13.49
C CYS A 237 -2.12 -1.94 14.85
N ALA A 238 -1.37 -1.99 15.96
CA ALA A 238 -1.93 -1.74 17.29
C ALA A 238 -2.52 -0.32 17.43
N ALA A 239 -1.84 0.69 16.90
CA ALA A 239 -2.37 2.06 16.84
C ALA A 239 -3.66 2.14 16.00
N LEU A 240 -3.67 1.46 14.84
CA LEU A 240 -4.84 1.42 13.96
C LEU A 240 -6.02 0.69 14.62
N LEU A 241 -5.76 -0.37 15.38
CA LEU A 241 -6.75 -1.08 16.19
C LEU A 241 -7.35 -0.14 17.25
N GLY A 242 -6.50 0.62 17.96
CA GLY A 242 -6.96 1.60 18.94
C GLY A 242 -7.85 2.68 18.31
N PHE A 243 -7.46 3.20 17.14
CA PHE A 243 -8.31 4.16 16.41
C PHE A 243 -9.62 3.54 15.96
N GLY A 244 -9.60 2.31 15.45
CA GLY A 244 -10.80 1.60 15.02
C GLY A 244 -11.78 1.32 16.16
N LEU A 245 -11.30 0.85 17.31
CA LEU A 245 -12.15 0.62 18.49
C LEU A 245 -12.76 1.90 19.05
N LEU A 246 -11.98 2.99 19.12
CA LEU A 246 -12.49 4.29 19.54
C LEU A 246 -13.50 4.83 18.53
N HIS A 247 -13.25 4.69 17.23
CA HIS A 247 -14.16 5.10 16.17
C HIS A 247 -15.45 4.28 16.18
N ALA A 248 -15.36 2.96 16.38
CA ALA A 248 -16.49 2.04 16.53
C ALA A 248 -17.44 2.46 17.66
N ALA A 249 -16.87 2.78 18.82
CA ALA A 249 -17.65 3.21 19.98
C ALA A 249 -18.20 4.65 19.82
N LEU A 250 -17.33 5.60 19.45
CA LEU A 250 -17.63 7.04 19.59
C LEU A 250 -18.30 7.66 18.36
N LEU A 251 -18.18 7.05 17.17
CA LEU A 251 -18.62 7.65 15.91
C LEU A 251 -19.51 6.72 15.08
N TRP A 252 -19.11 5.46 14.87
CA TRP A 252 -19.85 4.56 13.97
C TRP A 252 -19.47 3.09 14.15
N SER A 253 -20.43 2.21 14.43
CA SER A 253 -20.22 0.81 14.80
C SER A 253 -19.59 -0.07 13.71
N ALA A 254 -19.79 0.22 12.42
CA ALA A 254 -19.25 -0.59 11.30
C ALA A 254 -17.85 -0.12 10.82
N ASP A 255 -16.95 0.15 11.77
CA ASP A 255 -15.57 0.54 11.50
C ASP A 255 -14.79 -0.54 10.70
N ILE A 256 -13.95 -0.14 9.76
CA ILE A 256 -13.09 -1.06 9.00
C ILE A 256 -11.65 -1.15 9.56
N LEU A 257 -11.23 -0.16 10.35
CA LEU A 257 -9.84 0.00 10.79
C LEU A 257 -9.41 -1.11 11.76
N HIS A 258 -10.28 -1.51 12.68
CA HIS A 258 -9.99 -2.61 13.60
C HIS A 258 -9.81 -3.94 12.86
N ALA A 259 -10.70 -4.25 11.90
CA ALA A 259 -10.59 -5.44 11.06
C ALA A 259 -9.28 -5.44 10.24
N TYR A 260 -8.92 -4.29 9.67
CA TYR A 260 -7.67 -4.11 8.93
C TYR A 260 -6.42 -4.23 9.79
N ALA A 261 -6.47 -3.76 11.04
CA ALA A 261 -5.37 -3.90 11.98
C ALA A 261 -5.09 -5.38 12.25
N ILE A 262 -6.13 -6.17 12.51
CA ILE A 262 -6.02 -7.62 12.76
C ILE A 262 -5.57 -8.33 11.47
N ALA A 263 -6.20 -8.07 10.33
CA ALA A 263 -5.80 -8.63 9.03
C ALA A 263 -4.35 -8.29 8.69
N GLY A 264 -3.91 -7.08 9.02
CA GLY A 264 -2.54 -6.63 8.83
C GLY A 264 -1.54 -7.45 9.66
N VAL A 265 -1.85 -7.72 10.93
CA VAL A 265 -1.01 -8.60 11.78
C VAL A 265 -0.99 -10.02 11.23
N LEU A 266 -2.13 -10.55 10.78
CA LEU A 266 -2.18 -11.86 10.12
C LEU A 266 -1.31 -11.87 8.86
N LEU A 267 -1.40 -10.84 8.02
CA LEU A 267 -0.55 -10.70 6.81
C LEU A 267 0.94 -10.72 7.14
N LEU A 268 1.34 -10.19 8.30
CA LEU A 268 2.72 -10.26 8.78
C LEU A 268 3.17 -11.70 9.05
N ALA A 269 2.25 -12.58 9.51
CA ALA A 269 2.54 -14.00 9.71
C ALA A 269 2.79 -14.74 8.37
N PHE A 270 2.20 -14.28 7.27
CA PHE A 270 2.47 -14.77 5.92
C PHE A 270 3.79 -14.23 5.30
N GLY A 271 4.70 -13.70 6.13
CA GLY A 271 6.05 -13.21 5.85
C GLY A 271 6.60 -13.29 4.41
N GLU A 272 7.55 -14.20 4.21
CA GLU A 272 8.36 -14.39 2.99
C GLU A 272 7.84 -15.51 2.07
N ILE A 273 6.53 -15.81 2.11
CA ILE A 273 5.98 -16.74 1.11
C ILE A 273 6.23 -16.21 -0.30
N ASP A 274 6.45 -17.15 -1.23
CA ASP A 274 6.64 -16.84 -2.64
C ASP A 274 5.50 -15.96 -3.17
N ASN A 275 5.86 -15.03 -4.07
CA ASN A 275 4.93 -14.01 -4.53
C ASN A 275 3.77 -14.63 -5.35
N ARG A 276 4.00 -15.72 -6.10
CA ARG A 276 2.94 -16.42 -6.84
C ARG A 276 2.04 -17.20 -5.90
N VAL A 277 2.60 -17.87 -4.89
CA VAL A 277 1.82 -18.57 -3.86
C VAL A 277 0.90 -17.58 -3.13
N ARG A 278 1.40 -16.38 -2.80
CA ARG A 278 0.60 -15.30 -2.20
C ARG A 278 -0.60 -14.90 -3.07
N LEU A 279 -0.39 -14.73 -4.38
CA LEU A 279 -1.48 -14.39 -5.29
C LEU A 279 -2.57 -15.45 -5.25
N TRP A 280 -2.20 -16.71 -5.46
CA TRP A 280 -3.19 -17.80 -5.59
C TRP A 280 -3.87 -18.13 -4.27
N MET A 281 -3.16 -18.03 -3.13
CA MET A 281 -3.78 -18.17 -1.82
C MET A 281 -4.76 -17.01 -1.53
N GLY A 282 -4.41 -15.77 -1.88
CA GLY A 282 -5.33 -14.64 -1.74
C GLY A 282 -6.55 -14.76 -2.66
N ALA A 283 -6.33 -15.07 -3.95
CA ALA A 283 -7.42 -15.25 -4.91
C ALA A 283 -8.33 -16.43 -4.55
N GLY A 284 -7.73 -17.57 -4.16
CA GLY A 284 -8.45 -18.77 -3.74
C GLY A 284 -9.23 -18.57 -2.44
N LEU A 285 -8.66 -17.89 -1.44
CA LEU A 285 -9.36 -17.58 -0.19
C LEU A 285 -10.56 -16.65 -0.44
N TYR A 286 -10.39 -15.60 -1.24
CA TYR A 286 -11.49 -14.69 -1.57
C TYR A 286 -12.60 -15.40 -2.36
N ALA A 287 -12.24 -16.10 -3.44
CA ALA A 287 -13.19 -16.83 -4.28
C ALA A 287 -13.88 -17.95 -3.50
N GLY A 288 -13.15 -18.66 -2.65
CA GLY A 288 -13.70 -19.71 -1.78
C GLY A 288 -14.75 -19.17 -0.83
N ILE A 289 -14.48 -18.06 -0.13
CA ILE A 289 -15.47 -17.43 0.76
C ILE A 289 -16.68 -16.94 -0.04
N ALA A 290 -16.46 -16.24 -1.16
CA ALA A 290 -17.57 -15.76 -1.98
C ALA A 290 -18.43 -16.91 -2.53
N LEU A 291 -17.81 -18.02 -2.94
CA LEU A 291 -18.51 -19.23 -3.39
C LEU A 291 -19.26 -19.93 -2.25
N LEU A 292 -18.71 -19.95 -1.03
CA LEU A 292 -19.42 -20.46 0.15
C LEU A 292 -20.67 -19.64 0.44
N VAL A 293 -20.61 -18.30 0.29
CA VAL A 293 -21.78 -17.42 0.44
C VAL A 293 -22.82 -17.69 -0.65
N VAL A 294 -22.39 -17.87 -1.91
CA VAL A 294 -23.28 -18.27 -3.02
C VAL A 294 -23.96 -19.62 -2.73
N LEU A 295 -23.17 -20.63 -2.34
CA LEU A 295 -23.67 -21.96 -2.06
C LEU A 295 -24.64 -21.96 -0.86
N GLY A 296 -24.31 -21.21 0.19
CA GLY A 296 -25.22 -21.03 1.32
C GLY A 296 -26.52 -20.36 0.89
N GLY A 297 -26.48 -19.34 0.02
CA GLY A 297 -27.67 -18.69 -0.50
C GLY A 297 -28.55 -19.63 -1.31
N LEU A 298 -27.95 -20.49 -2.15
CA LEU A 298 -28.66 -21.54 -2.88
C LEU A 298 -29.27 -22.58 -1.93
N LEU A 299 -28.52 -23.01 -0.91
CA LEU A 299 -28.98 -23.98 0.08
C LEU A 299 -30.15 -23.44 0.89
N LEU A 300 -30.05 -22.20 1.38
CA LEU A 300 -31.14 -21.53 2.10
C LEU A 300 -32.38 -21.34 1.23
N SER A 301 -32.21 -21.06 -0.06
CA SER A 301 -33.33 -20.93 -1.01
C SER A 301 -34.01 -22.25 -1.32
N ALA A 302 -33.35 -23.39 -1.06
CA ALA A 302 -33.86 -24.74 -1.28
C ALA A 302 -34.41 -25.39 0.00
N LEU A 303 -34.43 -24.66 1.13
CA LEU A 303 -34.99 -25.18 2.38
C LEU A 303 -36.49 -25.42 2.27
N PRO A 304 -37.02 -26.45 2.95
CA PRO A 304 -38.45 -26.68 3.04
C PRO A 304 -39.14 -25.56 3.84
N GLU A 305 -40.45 -25.36 3.61
CA GLU A 305 -41.21 -24.21 4.12
C GLU A 305 -41.22 -24.11 5.65
N ASP A 306 -41.24 -25.24 6.36
CA ASP A 306 -41.14 -25.32 7.83
C ASP A 306 -39.83 -24.72 8.36
N ALA A 307 -38.70 -24.99 7.68
CA ALA A 307 -37.43 -24.39 8.03
C ALA A 307 -37.37 -22.87 7.72
N ARG A 308 -38.21 -22.38 6.80
CA ARG A 308 -38.32 -20.95 6.46
C ARG A 308 -39.11 -20.16 7.49
N GLU A 309 -40.03 -20.79 8.23
CA GLU A 309 -40.75 -20.17 9.35
C GLU A 309 -39.78 -19.71 10.45
N GLY A 310 -38.76 -20.50 10.79
CA GLY A 310 -37.74 -20.10 11.77
C GLY A 310 -36.97 -18.83 11.35
N PHE A 311 -36.74 -18.62 10.05
CA PHE A 311 -36.14 -17.38 9.55
C PHE A 311 -37.10 -16.19 9.60
N ALA A 312 -38.41 -16.43 9.45
CA ALA A 312 -39.41 -15.39 9.61
C ALA A 312 -39.52 -14.91 11.07
N GLU A 313 -39.40 -15.81 12.04
CA GLU A 313 -39.32 -15.45 13.47
C GLU A 313 -38.07 -14.60 13.77
N MET A 314 -36.90 -15.04 13.29
CA MET A 314 -35.65 -14.25 13.38
C MET A 314 -35.78 -12.88 12.70
N ALA A 315 -36.53 -12.80 11.60
CA ALA A 315 -36.80 -11.53 10.93
C ALA A 315 -37.56 -10.56 11.85
N VAL A 316 -38.60 -11.04 12.56
CA VAL A 316 -39.38 -10.22 13.50
C VAL A 316 -38.49 -9.66 14.62
N GLU A 317 -37.62 -10.48 15.21
CA GLU A 317 -36.68 -10.03 16.24
C GLU A 317 -35.71 -8.98 15.68
N THR A 318 -35.18 -9.22 14.48
CA THR A 318 -34.26 -8.31 13.80
C THR A 318 -34.93 -6.97 13.47
N ASP A 319 -36.18 -6.99 13.01
CA ASP A 319 -36.98 -5.80 12.68
C ASP A 319 -37.28 -4.97 13.94
N ALA A 320 -37.58 -5.64 15.06
CA ALA A 320 -37.79 -4.99 16.36
C ALA A 320 -36.50 -4.32 16.85
N ALA A 321 -35.36 -5.02 16.77
CA ALA A 321 -34.04 -4.47 17.12
C ALA A 321 -33.67 -3.27 16.21
N ALA A 322 -33.93 -3.38 14.90
CA ALA A 322 -33.72 -2.30 13.94
C ALA A 322 -34.53 -1.05 14.30
N THR A 323 -35.80 -1.22 14.66
CA THR A 323 -36.71 -0.13 15.04
C THR A 323 -36.25 0.55 16.32
N ALA A 324 -35.82 -0.23 17.32
CA ALA A 324 -35.27 0.30 18.57
C ALA A 324 -33.99 1.10 18.32
N ALA A 325 -33.04 0.55 17.54
CA ALA A 325 -31.80 1.23 17.20
C ALA A 325 -32.06 2.53 16.42
N ALA A 326 -32.97 2.50 15.44
CA ALA A 326 -33.35 3.68 14.67
C ALA A 326 -33.89 4.81 15.54
N ARG A 327 -34.73 4.50 16.54
CA ARG A 327 -35.21 5.52 17.52
C ARG A 327 -34.07 6.12 18.31
N VAL A 328 -33.14 5.31 18.81
CA VAL A 328 -31.97 5.80 19.56
C VAL A 328 -31.10 6.71 18.69
N PHE A 329 -30.87 6.36 17.42
CA PHE A 329 -30.07 7.21 16.53
C PHE A 329 -30.79 8.46 16.07
N ALA A 330 -32.10 8.41 15.87
CA ALA A 330 -32.91 9.54 15.42
C ALA A 330 -33.17 10.57 16.52
N GLU A 331 -33.43 10.12 17.75
CA GLU A 331 -33.96 10.97 18.84
C GLU A 331 -33.05 10.97 20.09
N GLY A 332 -32.17 9.98 20.23
CA GLY A 332 -31.35 9.81 21.42
C GLY A 332 -30.19 10.79 21.54
N GLY A 333 -29.74 11.00 22.79
CA GLY A 333 -28.53 11.75 23.10
C GLY A 333 -27.24 11.00 22.72
N TYR A 334 -26.10 11.72 22.72
CA TYR A 334 -24.82 11.17 22.28
C TYR A 334 -24.41 9.88 23.01
N TRP A 335 -24.63 9.80 24.32
CA TRP A 335 -24.27 8.61 25.10
C TRP A 335 -25.22 7.44 24.90
N GLN A 336 -26.49 7.69 24.60
CA GLN A 336 -27.44 6.64 24.21
C GLN A 336 -27.04 6.07 22.84
N ALA A 337 -26.74 6.93 21.87
CA ALA A 337 -26.22 6.51 20.56
C ALA A 337 -24.88 5.75 20.70
N THR A 338 -23.99 6.17 21.61
CA THR A 338 -22.72 5.47 21.89
C THR A 338 -22.96 4.08 22.48
N ALA A 339 -23.88 3.95 23.44
CA ALA A 339 -24.26 2.65 24.00
C ALA A 339 -24.85 1.72 22.91
N GLN A 340 -25.70 2.26 22.03
CA GLN A 340 -26.23 1.52 20.89
C GLN A 340 -25.11 1.06 19.93
N ARG A 341 -24.16 1.94 19.59
CA ARG A 341 -23.01 1.56 18.73
C ARG A 341 -22.17 0.45 19.33
N ILE A 342 -21.91 0.49 20.64
CA ILE A 342 -21.17 -0.56 21.34
C ILE A 342 -21.94 -1.88 21.29
N SER A 343 -23.25 -1.83 21.53
CA SER A 343 -24.12 -3.02 21.39
C SER A 343 -24.06 -3.59 19.98
N ASP A 344 -24.33 -2.76 18.97
CA ASP A 344 -24.27 -3.12 17.54
C ASP A 344 -22.88 -3.66 17.14
N PHE A 345 -21.82 -3.10 17.70
CA PHE A 345 -20.46 -3.57 17.45
C PHE A 345 -20.26 -4.99 17.99
N LEU A 346 -20.67 -5.26 19.23
CA LEU A 346 -20.48 -6.55 19.89
C LEU A 346 -21.40 -7.65 19.33
N THR A 347 -22.62 -7.29 18.94
CA THR A 347 -23.63 -8.27 18.50
C THR A 347 -23.58 -8.50 16.98
N VAL A 348 -23.37 -7.46 16.18
CA VAL A 348 -23.43 -7.56 14.72
C VAL A 348 -22.05 -7.47 14.09
N SER A 349 -21.27 -6.42 14.39
CA SER A 349 -19.99 -6.19 13.70
C SER A 349 -18.92 -7.23 14.07
N ALA A 350 -18.87 -7.65 15.34
CA ALA A 350 -17.96 -8.68 15.81
C ALA A 350 -18.25 -10.05 15.18
N GLN A 351 -19.51 -10.38 14.90
CA GLN A 351 -19.86 -11.58 14.12
C GLN A 351 -19.41 -11.43 12.66
N GLY A 352 -19.61 -10.25 12.08
CA GLY A 352 -19.15 -9.90 10.74
C GLY A 352 -17.64 -10.03 10.54
N LEU A 353 -16.84 -9.92 11.60
CA LEU A 353 -15.38 -10.14 11.54
C LEU A 353 -15.00 -11.53 11.05
N LEU A 354 -15.78 -12.56 11.37
CA LEU A 354 -15.51 -13.94 10.93
C LEU A 354 -15.47 -14.05 9.39
N MET A 355 -16.31 -13.26 8.72
CA MET A 355 -16.33 -13.19 7.26
C MET A 355 -15.34 -12.14 6.72
N LEU A 356 -15.31 -10.95 7.33
CA LEU A 356 -14.55 -9.81 6.83
C LEU A 356 -13.04 -9.99 6.96
N LEU A 357 -12.57 -10.57 8.07
CA LEU A 357 -11.15 -10.72 8.35
C LEU A 357 -10.41 -11.59 7.30
N PRO A 358 -10.86 -12.81 6.97
CA PRO A 358 -10.18 -13.61 5.96
C PRO A 358 -10.34 -13.00 4.56
N LEU A 359 -11.44 -12.32 4.28
CA LEU A 359 -11.66 -11.62 3.01
C LEU A 359 -10.71 -10.42 2.84
N ALA A 360 -10.54 -9.61 3.89
CA ALA A 360 -9.60 -8.50 3.91
C ALA A 360 -8.15 -9.02 3.77
N LEU A 361 -7.79 -10.08 4.50
CA LEU A 361 -6.48 -10.73 4.38
C LEU A 361 -6.23 -11.22 2.95
N ALA A 362 -7.22 -11.88 2.34
CA ALA A 362 -7.15 -12.36 0.96
C ALA A 362 -6.82 -11.22 -0.02
N VAL A 363 -7.55 -10.11 0.08
CA VAL A 363 -7.33 -8.93 -0.78
C VAL A 363 -6.00 -8.24 -0.45
N PHE A 364 -5.59 -8.17 0.82
CA PHE A 364 -4.29 -7.62 1.21
C PHE A 364 -3.14 -8.40 0.58
N MET A 365 -3.26 -9.72 0.47
CA MET A 365 -2.27 -10.56 -0.17
C MET A 365 -2.15 -10.27 -1.67
N ILE A 366 -3.27 -10.08 -2.37
CA ILE A 366 -3.30 -9.67 -3.79
C ILE A 366 -2.67 -8.28 -3.95
N GLY A 367 -2.98 -7.35 -3.05
CA GLY A 367 -2.39 -6.01 -3.04
C GLY A 367 -0.87 -6.06 -2.83
N ALA A 368 -0.42 -6.87 -1.88
CA ALA A 368 1.00 -7.06 -1.63
C ALA A 368 1.72 -7.70 -2.85
N TRP A 369 1.05 -8.62 -3.55
CA TRP A 369 1.55 -9.24 -4.77
C TRP A 369 1.80 -8.23 -5.90
N LEU A 370 0.89 -7.28 -6.12
CA LEU A 370 1.03 -6.24 -7.15
C LEU A 370 2.31 -5.42 -6.98
N VAL A 371 2.58 -4.96 -5.75
CA VAL A 371 3.77 -4.16 -5.45
C VAL A 371 5.04 -5.00 -5.46
N ARG A 372 5.03 -6.19 -4.83
CA ARG A 372 6.22 -7.06 -4.83
C ARG A 372 6.59 -7.59 -6.20
N GLY A 373 5.62 -7.67 -7.12
CA GLY A 373 5.85 -8.02 -8.52
C GLY A 373 6.37 -6.86 -9.38
N GLY A 374 6.63 -5.68 -8.80
CA GLY A 374 7.12 -4.49 -9.50
C GLY A 374 6.10 -3.85 -10.46
N ARG A 375 4.82 -4.26 -10.40
CA ARG A 375 3.79 -3.74 -11.31
C ARG A 375 3.44 -2.28 -11.05
N MET A 376 3.68 -1.81 -9.82
CA MET A 376 3.40 -0.45 -9.37
C MET A 376 4.64 0.47 -9.38
N ASP A 377 5.81 -0.04 -9.75
CA ASP A 377 7.07 0.72 -9.72
C ASP A 377 7.15 1.71 -10.88
N ASP A 378 6.86 1.23 -12.10
CA ASP A 378 6.69 2.04 -13.30
C ASP A 378 5.38 1.67 -14.00
N VAL A 379 4.34 2.44 -13.67
CA VAL A 379 3.00 2.24 -14.23
C VAL A 379 2.93 2.50 -15.74
N GLN A 380 3.81 3.33 -16.30
CA GLN A 380 3.84 3.58 -17.75
C GLN A 380 4.42 2.39 -18.50
N ALA A 381 5.52 1.83 -18.01
CA ALA A 381 6.09 0.61 -18.56
C ALA A 381 5.09 -0.58 -18.49
N GLN A 382 4.23 -0.60 -17.47
CA GLN A 382 3.23 -1.65 -17.26
C GLN A 382 1.86 -1.37 -17.91
N ARG A 383 1.72 -0.31 -18.73
CA ARG A 383 0.43 0.11 -19.32
C ARG A 383 -0.30 -1.03 -20.05
N GLY A 384 0.40 -1.82 -20.87
CA GLY A 384 -0.21 -2.94 -21.59
C GLY A 384 -0.73 -4.04 -20.67
N TRP A 385 -0.11 -4.23 -19.50
CA TRP A 385 -0.58 -5.17 -18.49
C TRP A 385 -1.86 -4.67 -17.81
N PHE A 386 -1.91 -3.40 -17.40
CA PHE A 386 -3.12 -2.81 -16.83
C PHE A 386 -4.27 -2.73 -17.83
N ALA A 387 -3.99 -2.46 -19.11
CA ALA A 387 -5.02 -2.49 -20.16
C ALA A 387 -5.67 -3.88 -20.28
N ARG A 388 -4.87 -4.96 -20.27
CA ARG A 388 -5.39 -6.33 -20.23
C ARG A 388 -6.12 -6.64 -18.94
N LEU A 389 -5.63 -6.15 -17.79
CA LEU A 389 -6.31 -6.32 -16.52
C LEU A 389 -7.71 -5.69 -16.54
N ALA A 390 -7.83 -4.45 -17.03
CA ALA A 390 -9.13 -3.79 -17.20
C ALA A 390 -10.04 -4.54 -18.18
N LEU A 391 -9.49 -4.94 -19.33
CA LEU A 391 -10.24 -5.66 -20.39
C LEU A 391 -10.87 -6.96 -19.88
N TRP A 392 -10.17 -7.72 -19.03
CA TRP A 392 -10.68 -8.99 -18.52
C TRP A 392 -11.48 -8.86 -17.23
N MET A 393 -11.04 -8.01 -16.29
CA MET A 393 -11.65 -7.96 -14.97
C MET A 393 -12.95 -7.13 -14.94
N LEU A 394 -13.10 -6.12 -15.81
CA LEU A 394 -14.33 -5.33 -15.87
C LEU A 394 -15.52 -6.16 -16.38
N PRO A 395 -15.45 -6.89 -17.52
CA PRO A 395 -16.55 -7.73 -17.97
C PRO A 395 -16.81 -8.88 -17.01
N LEU A 396 -15.77 -9.55 -16.51
CA LEU A 396 -15.91 -10.64 -15.55
C LEU A 396 -16.67 -10.19 -14.31
N GLY A 397 -16.26 -9.07 -13.72
CA GLY A 397 -16.94 -8.52 -12.56
C GLY A 397 -18.35 -7.99 -12.88
N GLY A 398 -18.54 -7.40 -14.06
CA GLY A 398 -19.83 -6.94 -14.56
C GLY A 398 -20.85 -8.08 -14.73
N VAL A 399 -20.42 -9.24 -15.21
CA VAL A 399 -21.29 -10.43 -15.32
C VAL A 399 -21.78 -10.87 -13.94
N PHE A 400 -20.90 -10.99 -12.95
CA PHE A 400 -21.32 -11.38 -11.59
C PHE A 400 -22.24 -10.35 -10.93
N VAL A 401 -21.99 -9.05 -11.15
CA VAL A 401 -22.91 -8.01 -10.68
C VAL A 401 -24.26 -8.11 -11.41
N ALA A 402 -24.28 -8.34 -12.72
CA ALA A 402 -25.53 -8.54 -13.46
C ALA A 402 -26.31 -9.76 -12.97
N LEU A 403 -25.63 -10.86 -12.65
CA LEU A 403 -26.24 -12.04 -12.02
C LEU A 403 -26.80 -11.72 -10.63
N SER A 404 -26.07 -10.95 -9.81
CA SER A 404 -26.55 -10.46 -8.52
C SER A 404 -27.84 -9.64 -8.67
N LEU A 405 -27.87 -8.71 -9.64
CA LEU A 405 -29.06 -7.90 -9.95
C LEU A 405 -30.24 -8.73 -10.47
N ALA A 406 -29.96 -9.81 -11.20
CA ALA A 406 -31.00 -10.72 -11.70
C ALA A 406 -31.69 -11.51 -10.57
N VAL A 407 -31.00 -11.74 -9.45
CA VAL A 407 -31.62 -12.31 -8.24
C VAL A 407 -32.54 -11.30 -7.57
N GLY A 408 -32.09 -10.05 -7.47
CA GLY A 408 -32.88 -8.96 -6.90
C GLY A 408 -32.03 -7.79 -6.45
N THR A 409 -32.67 -6.66 -6.21
CA THR A 409 -32.02 -5.46 -5.66
C THR A 409 -32.61 -5.00 -4.33
N ARG A 410 -33.67 -5.67 -3.87
CA ARG A 410 -34.42 -5.36 -2.66
C ARG A 410 -34.82 -6.69 -2.04
N PHE A 411 -34.58 -6.85 -0.74
CA PHE A 411 -34.85 -8.09 -0.03
C PHE A 411 -35.52 -7.79 1.31
N ASP A 412 -36.49 -8.62 1.71
CA ASP A 412 -37.17 -8.52 3.02
C ASP A 412 -36.37 -9.24 4.12
N GLY A 413 -35.13 -8.80 4.31
CA GLY A 413 -34.24 -9.26 5.38
C GLY A 413 -34.13 -10.79 5.49
N MET A 414 -34.34 -11.32 6.70
CA MET A 414 -34.22 -12.76 6.96
C MET A 414 -35.34 -13.59 6.31
N ARG A 415 -36.49 -13.00 5.96
CA ARG A 415 -37.57 -13.72 5.25
C ARG A 415 -37.12 -14.16 3.85
N GLU A 416 -36.20 -13.40 3.25
CA GLU A 416 -35.58 -13.70 1.96
C GLU A 416 -34.08 -13.99 2.09
N ALA A 417 -33.66 -14.62 3.21
CA ALA A 417 -32.26 -14.90 3.50
C ALA A 417 -31.52 -15.63 2.36
N GLY A 418 -32.17 -16.59 1.70
CA GLY A 418 -31.61 -17.34 0.57
C GLY A 418 -31.25 -16.44 -0.63
N PRO A 419 -32.23 -15.79 -1.28
CA PRO A 419 -31.99 -14.84 -2.36
C PRO A 419 -31.04 -13.70 -1.98
N MET A 420 -31.20 -13.13 -0.77
CA MET A 420 -30.33 -12.05 -0.27
C MET A 420 -28.86 -12.49 -0.19
N MET A 421 -28.60 -13.68 0.38
CA MET A 421 -27.25 -14.20 0.54
C MET A 421 -26.66 -14.65 -0.81
N LEU A 422 -27.48 -15.21 -1.71
CA LEU A 422 -27.07 -15.52 -3.08
C LEU A 422 -26.65 -14.26 -3.85
N ALA A 423 -27.47 -13.21 -3.83
CA ALA A 423 -27.14 -11.93 -4.45
C ALA A 423 -25.87 -11.32 -3.85
N THR A 424 -25.69 -11.41 -2.53
CA THR A 424 -24.48 -10.96 -1.83
C THR A 424 -23.24 -11.74 -2.27
N GLY A 425 -23.31 -13.07 -2.36
CA GLY A 425 -22.19 -13.90 -2.82
C GLY A 425 -21.79 -13.60 -4.27
N LEU A 426 -22.77 -13.42 -5.16
CA LEU A 426 -22.53 -12.99 -6.54
C LEU A 426 -21.91 -11.59 -6.60
N MET A 427 -22.40 -10.66 -5.78
CA MET A 427 -21.83 -9.32 -5.65
C MET A 427 -20.37 -9.37 -5.16
N MET A 428 -20.04 -10.27 -4.23
CA MET A 428 -18.67 -10.50 -3.75
C MET A 428 -17.77 -11.02 -4.87
N LEU A 429 -18.22 -12.02 -5.64
CA LEU A 429 -17.49 -12.54 -6.81
C LEU A 429 -17.22 -11.45 -7.85
N GLY A 430 -18.16 -10.52 -8.05
CA GLY A 430 -17.98 -9.38 -8.95
C GLY A 430 -17.09 -8.26 -8.38
N SER A 431 -17.06 -8.09 -7.07
CA SER A 431 -16.42 -6.93 -6.43
C SER A 431 -14.90 -6.91 -6.54
N LEU A 432 -14.22 -8.06 -6.42
CA LEU A 432 -12.76 -8.12 -6.58
C LEU A 432 -12.29 -7.86 -8.02
N PRO A 433 -12.85 -8.51 -9.06
CA PRO A 433 -12.55 -8.17 -10.45
C PRO A 433 -12.84 -6.70 -10.75
N LEU A 434 -13.99 -6.15 -10.35
CA LEU A 434 -14.29 -4.74 -10.58
C LEU A 434 -13.32 -3.80 -9.86
N ALA A 435 -12.94 -4.09 -8.60
CA ALA A 435 -11.95 -3.30 -7.89
C ALA A 435 -10.58 -3.31 -8.60
N LEU A 436 -10.14 -4.47 -9.12
CA LEU A 436 -8.92 -4.58 -9.93
C LEU A 436 -9.07 -3.83 -11.27
N GLY A 437 -10.24 -3.87 -11.88
CA GLY A 437 -10.58 -3.09 -13.08
C GLY A 437 -10.54 -1.58 -12.82
N TYR A 438 -11.10 -1.11 -11.70
CA TYR A 438 -11.07 0.30 -11.29
C TYR A 438 -9.65 0.77 -10.99
N LEU A 439 -8.86 -0.05 -10.29
CA LEU A 439 -7.42 0.20 -10.12
C LEU A 439 -6.74 0.37 -11.49
N ALA A 440 -6.97 -0.57 -12.41
CA ALA A 440 -6.38 -0.53 -13.74
C ALA A 440 -6.78 0.72 -14.52
N LEU A 441 -8.07 1.08 -14.54
CA LEU A 441 -8.55 2.28 -15.22
C LEU A 441 -7.93 3.56 -14.64
N LEU A 442 -7.81 3.67 -13.32
CA LEU A 442 -7.19 4.83 -12.67
C LEU A 442 -5.70 4.94 -13.01
N VAL A 443 -4.99 3.81 -13.01
CA VAL A 443 -3.57 3.76 -13.37
C VAL A 443 -3.35 4.12 -14.85
N LEU A 444 -4.18 3.59 -15.75
CA LEU A 444 -4.15 3.93 -17.18
C LEU A 444 -4.50 5.41 -17.43
N GLY A 445 -5.48 5.93 -16.68
CA GLY A 445 -5.87 7.34 -16.71
C GLY A 445 -4.72 8.25 -16.30
N LEU A 446 -3.96 7.89 -15.25
CA LEU A 446 -2.76 8.63 -14.85
C LEU A 446 -1.65 8.62 -15.92
N GLY A 447 -1.60 7.59 -16.77
CA GLY A 447 -0.73 7.56 -17.95
C GLY A 447 -1.26 8.25 -19.20
N THR A 448 -2.43 8.88 -19.11
CA THR A 448 -3.05 9.59 -20.23
C THR A 448 -2.96 11.08 -19.97
N PRO A 449 -2.28 11.89 -20.83
CA PRO A 449 -2.01 13.30 -20.56
C PRO A 449 -3.25 14.13 -20.18
N ALA A 450 -4.38 13.89 -20.84
CA ALA A 450 -5.64 14.58 -20.58
C ALA A 450 -6.24 14.27 -19.19
N LEU A 451 -5.97 13.09 -18.63
CA LEU A 451 -6.54 12.62 -17.37
C LEU A 451 -5.56 12.69 -16.20
N ALA A 452 -4.25 12.75 -16.46
CA ALA A 452 -3.21 12.78 -15.44
C ALA A 452 -3.40 13.95 -14.46
N ARG A 453 -3.60 15.17 -14.98
CA ARG A 453 -3.80 16.37 -14.17
C ARG A 453 -5.06 16.30 -13.30
N PRO A 454 -6.28 16.05 -13.83
CA PRO A 454 -7.47 16.00 -12.98
C PRO A 454 -7.42 14.85 -11.96
N LEU A 455 -6.89 13.67 -12.32
CA LEU A 455 -6.74 12.58 -11.36
C LEU A 455 -5.73 12.90 -10.26
N SER A 456 -4.63 13.60 -10.58
CA SER A 456 -3.63 13.99 -9.59
C SER A 456 -4.16 14.92 -8.50
N TRP A 457 -5.28 15.63 -8.73
CA TRP A 457 -5.93 16.46 -7.71
C TRP A 457 -6.45 15.65 -6.52
N LEU A 458 -6.68 14.35 -6.69
CA LEU A 458 -7.12 13.45 -5.61
C LEU A 458 -5.96 13.00 -4.70
N ALA A 459 -4.70 13.15 -5.14
CA ALA A 459 -3.56 12.62 -4.39
C ALA A 459 -3.41 13.22 -2.97
N PRO A 460 -3.62 14.54 -2.74
CA PRO A 460 -3.61 15.11 -1.40
C PRO A 460 -4.65 14.49 -0.46
N ALA A 461 -5.88 14.25 -0.93
CA ALA A 461 -6.91 13.59 -0.14
C ALA A 461 -6.51 12.15 0.21
N GLY A 462 -5.93 11.41 -0.73
CA GLY A 462 -5.41 10.06 -0.46
C GLY A 462 -4.22 10.01 0.50
N ARG A 463 -3.42 11.09 0.59
CA ARG A 463 -2.37 11.24 1.61
C ARG A 463 -2.92 11.49 3.02
N MET A 464 -4.18 11.90 3.13
CA MET A 464 -4.90 12.20 4.37
C MET A 464 -6.08 11.22 4.59
N ALA A 465 -5.97 9.99 4.07
CA ALA A 465 -7.06 9.03 4.05
C ALA A 465 -7.63 8.65 5.42
N LEU A 466 -6.79 8.45 6.44
CA LEU A 466 -7.24 8.14 7.80
C LEU A 466 -7.93 9.35 8.42
N THR A 467 -7.37 10.56 8.24
CA THR A 467 -8.00 11.80 8.70
C THR A 467 -9.38 11.97 8.05
N HIS A 468 -9.49 11.77 6.73
CA HIS A 468 -10.75 11.95 6.02
C HIS A 468 -11.78 10.88 6.35
N TYR A 469 -11.39 9.62 6.50
CA TYR A 469 -12.31 8.55 6.88
C TYR A 469 -12.98 8.82 8.24
N LEU A 470 -12.18 9.23 9.24
CA LEU A 470 -12.70 9.59 10.56
C LEU A 470 -13.54 10.87 10.51
N LEU A 471 -13.11 11.87 9.74
CA LEU A 471 -13.86 13.12 9.56
C LEU A 471 -15.20 12.89 8.84
N GLN A 472 -15.26 12.01 7.84
CA GLN A 472 -16.51 11.64 7.15
C GLN A 472 -17.52 11.06 8.14
N SER A 473 -17.07 10.19 9.05
CA SER A 473 -17.94 9.60 10.07
C SER A 473 -18.38 10.64 11.11
N LEU A 474 -17.48 11.54 11.51
CA LEU A 474 -17.82 12.65 12.40
C LEU A 474 -18.88 13.57 11.76
N VAL A 475 -18.68 13.96 10.50
CA VAL A 475 -19.64 14.81 9.76
C VAL A 475 -20.97 14.09 9.58
N ALA A 476 -20.98 12.85 9.11
CA ALA A 476 -22.21 12.09 8.88
C ALA A 476 -23.00 11.86 10.18
N SER A 477 -22.32 11.39 11.24
CA SER A 477 -22.99 11.18 12.53
C SER A 477 -23.55 12.48 13.14
N THR A 478 -22.83 13.60 12.99
CA THR A 478 -23.32 14.91 13.46
C THR A 478 -24.49 15.41 12.62
N LEU A 479 -24.51 15.17 11.31
CA LEU A 479 -25.61 15.60 10.45
C LEU A 479 -26.88 14.77 10.67
N PHE A 480 -26.75 13.45 10.76
CA PHE A 480 -27.92 12.57 10.76
C PHE A 480 -28.46 12.25 12.16
N TYR A 481 -27.62 12.09 13.17
CA TYR A 481 -28.10 11.58 14.46
C TYR A 481 -28.77 12.69 15.29
N GLY A 482 -29.69 12.29 16.17
CA GLY A 482 -30.52 13.18 16.98
C GLY A 482 -29.74 14.14 17.87
N TYR A 483 -28.57 13.72 18.36
CA TYR A 483 -27.69 14.59 19.16
C TYR A 483 -27.03 15.73 18.39
N GLY A 484 -27.09 15.71 17.05
CA GLY A 484 -26.49 16.71 16.17
C GLY A 484 -27.56 17.54 15.47
N PHE A 485 -27.70 17.38 14.15
CA PHE A 485 -28.74 18.06 13.36
C PHE A 485 -30.00 17.21 13.14
N GLY A 486 -30.01 15.93 13.53
CA GLY A 486 -31.22 15.10 13.54
C GLY A 486 -31.82 14.79 12.17
N LEU A 487 -31.03 14.76 11.09
CA LEU A 487 -31.52 14.52 9.73
C LEU A 487 -31.85 13.05 9.40
N TRP A 488 -31.84 12.15 10.41
CA TRP A 488 -32.16 10.74 10.25
C TRP A 488 -33.54 10.55 9.60
N GLY A 489 -33.60 9.78 8.52
CA GLY A 489 -34.85 9.53 7.78
C GLY A 489 -35.41 10.73 7.00
N GLN A 490 -34.78 11.91 7.06
CA GLN A 490 -35.27 13.12 6.37
C GLN A 490 -34.66 13.33 4.98
N VAL A 491 -33.49 12.73 4.73
CA VAL A 491 -32.75 12.93 3.47
C VAL A 491 -32.73 11.63 2.67
N GLY A 492 -33.42 11.66 1.53
CA GLY A 492 -33.42 10.58 0.54
C GLY A 492 -32.02 10.33 -0.06
N ARG A 493 -31.87 9.19 -0.73
CA ARG A 493 -30.57 8.72 -1.23
C ARG A 493 -29.88 9.68 -2.20
N ALA A 494 -30.61 10.40 -3.05
CA ALA A 494 -30.04 11.39 -3.95
C ALA A 494 -29.43 12.57 -3.17
N GLY A 495 -30.13 13.03 -2.12
CA GLY A 495 -29.62 14.07 -1.21
C GLY A 495 -28.37 13.62 -0.47
N GLN A 496 -28.32 12.36 -0.02
CA GLN A 496 -27.14 11.77 0.61
C GLN A 496 -25.93 11.73 -0.34
N VAL A 497 -26.13 11.33 -1.60
CA VAL A 497 -25.07 11.33 -2.62
C VAL A 497 -24.55 12.76 -2.87
N LEU A 498 -25.45 13.74 -3.00
CA LEU A 498 -25.07 15.14 -3.17
C LEU A 498 -24.24 15.64 -1.98
N LEU A 499 -24.68 15.36 -0.76
CA LEU A 499 -23.95 15.69 0.48
C LEU A 499 -22.54 15.09 0.47
N VAL A 500 -22.42 13.80 0.12
CA VAL A 500 -21.13 13.12 0.01
C VAL A 500 -20.21 13.81 -0.99
N LEU A 501 -20.73 14.16 -2.17
CA LEU A 501 -19.95 14.86 -3.20
C LEU A 501 -19.48 16.23 -2.71
N VAL A 502 -20.35 17.02 -2.09
CA VAL A 502 -20.01 18.33 -1.53
C VAL A 502 -18.92 18.20 -0.46
N VAL A 503 -19.12 17.33 0.53
CA VAL A 503 -18.16 17.12 1.61
C VAL A 503 -16.82 16.61 1.05
N PHE A 504 -16.83 15.68 0.09
CA PHE A 504 -15.61 15.15 -0.50
C PHE A 504 -14.84 16.22 -1.30
N VAL A 505 -15.52 17.07 -2.07
CA VAL A 505 -14.88 18.20 -2.78
C VAL A 505 -14.23 19.16 -1.78
N LEU A 506 -14.91 19.49 -0.68
CA LEU A 506 -14.35 20.30 0.40
C LEU A 506 -13.14 19.61 1.06
N GLN A 507 -13.19 18.29 1.26
CA GLN A 507 -12.07 17.51 1.78
C GLN A 507 -10.85 17.54 0.84
N VAL A 508 -11.06 17.42 -0.47
CA VAL A 508 -9.99 17.55 -1.46
C VAL A 508 -9.38 18.94 -1.40
N ALA A 509 -10.18 20.01 -1.43
CA ALA A 509 -9.69 21.38 -1.33
C ALA A 509 -8.93 21.64 -0.01
N ALA A 510 -9.48 21.19 1.11
CA ALA A 510 -8.84 21.27 2.42
C ALA A 510 -7.52 20.49 2.48
N SER A 511 -7.41 19.35 1.79
CA SER A 511 -6.17 18.57 1.71
C SER A 511 -5.05 19.32 1.00
N HIS A 512 -5.36 20.00 -0.11
CA HIS A 512 -4.39 20.83 -0.83
C HIS A 512 -3.91 21.97 0.07
N TRP A 513 -4.83 22.68 0.70
CA TRP A 513 -4.50 23.77 1.62
C TRP A 513 -3.67 23.30 2.82
N TRP A 514 -4.03 22.16 3.40
CA TRP A 514 -3.38 21.58 4.58
C TRP A 514 -1.97 21.09 4.25
N LEU A 515 -1.81 20.30 3.18
CA LEU A 515 -0.53 19.72 2.81
C LEU A 515 0.45 20.72 2.17
N ALA A 516 -0.02 21.94 1.85
CA ALA A 516 0.85 23.06 1.54
C ALA A 516 1.57 23.63 2.78
N ARG A 517 1.09 23.33 4.00
CA ARG A 517 1.63 23.84 5.28
C ARG A 517 2.19 22.73 6.18
N PHE A 518 1.63 21.53 6.07
CA PHE A 518 1.95 20.39 6.92
C PHE A 518 2.38 19.17 6.10
N ARG A 519 3.25 18.33 6.65
CA ARG A 519 3.80 17.15 5.94
C ARG A 519 2.79 15.99 5.87
N PHE A 520 1.88 15.90 6.84
CA PHE A 520 0.94 14.79 7.02
C PHE A 520 -0.41 15.33 7.48
N GLY A 521 -1.49 14.57 7.24
CA GLY A 521 -2.75 14.80 7.95
C GLY A 521 -2.59 14.54 9.46
N PRO A 522 -3.44 15.12 10.31
CA PRO A 522 -3.35 14.99 11.76
C PRO A 522 -3.31 13.53 12.24
N MET A 523 -4.21 12.69 11.72
CA MET A 523 -4.31 11.29 12.16
C MET A 523 -3.19 10.44 11.58
N GLU A 524 -2.74 10.73 10.36
CA GLU A 524 -1.56 10.09 9.78
C GLU A 524 -0.29 10.43 10.55
N TRP A 525 -0.16 11.67 11.03
CA TRP A 525 0.94 12.11 11.86
C TRP A 525 0.96 11.36 13.19
N LEU A 526 -0.18 11.31 13.89
CA LEU A 526 -0.31 10.57 15.15
C LEU A 526 -0.03 9.07 14.96
N TRP A 527 -0.58 8.48 13.91
CA TRP A 527 -0.35 7.08 13.57
C TRP A 527 1.13 6.77 13.30
N ARG A 528 1.84 7.68 12.62
CA ARG A 528 3.29 7.57 12.39
C ARG A 528 4.07 7.73 13.68
N TRP A 529 3.71 8.68 14.53
CA TRP A 529 4.39 8.87 15.81
C TRP A 529 4.31 7.61 16.68
N ILE A 530 3.12 7.04 16.86
CA ILE A 530 2.94 5.80 17.63
C ILE A 530 3.68 4.63 16.99
N GLY A 531 3.60 4.50 15.66
CA GLY A 531 4.21 3.40 14.92
C GLY A 531 5.74 3.39 14.93
N TYR A 532 6.36 4.53 14.61
CA TYR A 532 7.82 4.66 14.55
C TYR A 532 8.45 4.93 15.92
N GLY A 533 7.66 5.38 16.90
CA GLY A 533 8.13 5.74 18.24
C GLY A 533 8.92 7.04 18.32
N VAL A 534 9.03 7.78 17.21
CA VAL A 534 9.71 9.06 17.12
C VAL A 534 8.71 10.09 16.58
N ARG A 535 8.63 11.25 17.25
CA ARG A 535 7.72 12.33 16.86
C ARG A 535 8.18 12.92 15.52
N PRO A 536 7.43 12.75 14.41
CA PRO A 536 7.84 13.31 13.13
C PRO A 536 7.59 14.82 13.11
N PRO A 537 8.38 15.61 12.36
CA PRO A 537 8.10 17.03 12.18
C PRO A 537 6.77 17.23 11.43
N MET A 538 5.91 18.10 11.94
CA MET A 538 4.57 18.34 11.38
C MET A 538 4.57 19.43 10.30
N ARG A 539 5.26 20.55 10.54
CA ARG A 539 5.33 21.68 9.61
C ARG A 539 6.39 21.45 8.53
N ILE A 540 6.16 22.01 7.35
CA ILE A 540 7.17 22.16 6.31
C ILE A 540 8.09 23.30 6.78
N ALA A 541 9.40 23.06 6.74
CA ALA A 541 10.41 24.02 7.21
C ALA A 541 10.51 25.21 6.26
#